data_AF-I1VEL7-F1
#
_entry.id   AF-I1VEL7-F1
#
_cell.length_a   1.000
_cell.length_b   1.000
_cell.length_c   1.000
_cell.angle_alpha   90.00
_cell.angle_beta   90.00
_cell.angle_gamma   90.00
#
_symmetry.space_group_name_H-M   'P 1'
#
loop_
_entity.id
_entity.type
_entity.pdbx_description
1 polymer ?
#
loop_
_entity_poly.entity_id
_entity_poly.type
_entity_poly.pdbx_seq_one_letter_code
_entity_poly.pdbx_strand_id
1 'polypeptide(L)'
;IWVMIFPMLINVDFASLRHVGDKPKGLVLTIVVNWLVKPFTMAALAVLFFEYLFAPLIDPADAQQYIAGLILLGAAPCTAMVFVWSQMTRGDPNYTLVQVSVNDIIMVFAFAPIVALLLGVTDIVVPWETLLLSVALYIVIPLVAGALVRAWLIGRANGRGGEAAVTAFTAKLKPASVVGLIATVILLFAFQGNVILTNPLVIILIAIPLLIQSYGIFFLAYFAARAWKVPFNVAAPCALIGTSNFFELAVA
;
A
#
# COMPACT_ATOMS: atom_id res chain seq x y z
N ILE A 1 0.49 12.49 -8.36
CA ILE A 1 -0.13 11.19 -8.00
C ILE A 1 -0.45 10.34 -9.25
N TRP A 2 -1.35 10.75 -10.15
CA TRP A 2 -1.74 9.93 -11.31
C TRP A 2 -0.58 9.47 -12.20
N VAL A 3 0.36 10.37 -12.53
CA VAL A 3 1.56 10.05 -13.34
C VAL A 3 2.39 8.90 -12.73
N MET A 4 2.32 8.75 -11.41
CA MET A 4 3.07 7.74 -10.67
C MET A 4 2.26 6.44 -10.49
N ILE A 5 0.96 6.54 -10.23
CA ILE A 5 0.09 5.37 -10.02
C ILE A 5 -0.23 4.67 -11.36
N PHE A 6 -0.46 5.45 -12.42
CA PHE A 6 -0.97 4.92 -13.69
C PHE A 6 -0.08 3.83 -14.33
N PRO A 7 1.26 3.99 -14.45
CA PRO A 7 2.10 2.95 -15.02
C PRO A 7 2.08 1.65 -14.21
N MET A 8 1.82 1.74 -12.91
CA MET A 8 1.75 0.61 -12.02
C MET A 8 0.48 -0.20 -12.25
N LEU A 9 -0.67 0.47 -12.31
CA LEU A 9 -1.99 -0.16 -12.49
C LEU A 9 -2.14 -0.82 -13.87
N ILE A 10 -1.36 -0.39 -14.87
CA ILE A 10 -1.25 -1.09 -16.16
C ILE A 10 -0.67 -2.50 -15.99
N ASN A 11 0.14 -2.76 -14.96
CA ASN A 11 0.70 -4.10 -14.71
C ASN A 11 -0.28 -5.03 -13.96
N VAL A 12 -1.44 -4.53 -13.54
CA VAL A 12 -2.48 -5.38 -12.92
C VAL A 12 -3.00 -6.35 -13.97
N ASP A 13 -2.77 -7.64 -13.74
CA ASP A 13 -3.21 -8.69 -14.65
C ASP A 13 -4.39 -9.49 -14.08
N PHE A 14 -5.58 -9.19 -14.57
CA PHE A 14 -6.78 -9.96 -14.26
C PHE A 14 -6.74 -11.41 -14.76
N ALA A 15 -5.94 -11.73 -15.79
CA ALA A 15 -5.78 -13.10 -16.26
C ALA A 15 -4.89 -13.93 -15.30
N SER A 16 -3.93 -13.29 -14.63
CA SER A 16 -3.07 -13.91 -13.61
C SER A 16 -3.87 -14.43 -12.40
N LEU A 17 -5.10 -13.93 -12.19
CA LEU A 17 -6.02 -14.46 -11.18
C LEU A 17 -6.33 -15.95 -11.37
N ARG A 18 -6.21 -16.47 -12.59
CA ARG A 18 -6.36 -17.92 -12.86
C ARG A 18 -5.26 -18.77 -12.22
N HIS A 19 -4.11 -18.17 -11.94
CA HIS A 19 -2.94 -18.82 -11.32
C HIS A 19 -2.86 -18.60 -9.80
N VAL A 20 -3.86 -17.95 -9.20
CA VAL A 20 -3.94 -17.72 -7.75
C VAL A 20 -3.91 -19.04 -6.95
N GLY A 21 -4.40 -20.13 -7.55
CA GLY A 21 -4.39 -21.46 -6.94
C GLY A 21 -3.03 -22.19 -6.94
N ASP A 22 -2.04 -21.72 -7.71
CA ASP A 22 -0.79 -22.48 -7.91
C ASP A 22 0.14 -22.43 -6.69
N LYS A 23 0.12 -21.31 -5.95
CA LYS A 23 0.94 -21.09 -4.75
C LYS A 23 0.12 -20.39 -3.64
N PRO A 24 -0.91 -21.04 -3.09
CA PRO A 24 -1.90 -20.37 -2.24
C PRO A 24 -1.34 -19.89 -0.90
N LYS A 25 -0.33 -20.59 -0.35
CA LYS A 25 0.22 -20.32 0.98
C LYS A 25 0.75 -18.89 1.13
N GLY A 26 1.52 -18.41 0.16
CA GLY A 26 2.09 -17.06 0.21
C GLY A 26 1.03 -15.99 0.03
N LEU A 27 0.01 -16.25 -0.78
CA LEU A 27 -1.06 -15.31 -1.08
C LEU A 27 -1.99 -15.17 0.12
N VAL A 28 -2.41 -16.29 0.72
CA VAL A 28 -3.19 -16.31 1.97
C VAL A 28 -2.44 -15.52 3.04
N LEU A 29 -1.14 -15.78 3.21
CA LEU A 29 -0.36 -15.05 4.20
C LEU A 29 -0.33 -13.54 3.92
N THR A 30 -0.14 -13.14 2.66
CA THR A 30 -0.13 -11.71 2.28
C THR A 30 -1.49 -11.06 2.56
N ILE A 31 -2.59 -11.71 2.17
CA ILE A 31 -3.95 -11.18 2.36
C ILE A 31 -4.27 -11.04 3.84
N VAL A 32 -4.00 -12.08 4.64
CA VAL A 32 -4.25 -12.07 6.09
C VAL A 32 -3.43 -10.97 6.75
N VAL A 33 -2.13 -10.88 6.45
CA VAL A 33 -1.27 -9.86 7.03
C VAL A 33 -1.74 -8.45 6.63
N ASN A 34 -2.01 -8.21 5.35
CA ASN A 34 -2.36 -6.87 4.85
C ASN A 34 -3.73 -6.38 5.29
N TRP A 35 -4.72 -7.26 5.34
CA TRP A 35 -6.12 -6.87 5.49
C TRP A 35 -6.71 -7.19 6.87
N LEU A 36 -6.16 -8.18 7.58
CA LEU A 36 -6.66 -8.59 8.89
C LEU A 36 -5.71 -8.26 10.05
N VAL A 37 -4.40 -8.29 9.82
CA VAL A 37 -3.45 -8.01 10.90
C VAL A 37 -3.07 -6.53 10.89
N LYS A 38 -2.46 -6.08 9.79
CA LYS A 38 -1.83 -4.76 9.68
C LYS A 38 -2.76 -3.57 10.01
N PRO A 39 -3.99 -3.47 9.49
CA PRO A 39 -4.85 -2.31 9.76
C PRO A 39 -5.25 -2.26 11.24
N PHE A 40 -5.56 -3.42 11.82
CA PHE A 40 -5.99 -3.55 13.21
C PHE A 40 -4.83 -3.34 14.19
N THR A 41 -3.64 -3.86 13.88
CA THR A 41 -2.44 -3.57 14.68
C THR A 41 -2.06 -2.11 14.60
N MET A 42 -2.26 -1.44 13.45
CA MET A 42 -2.03 0.01 13.34
C MET A 42 -2.99 0.78 14.22
N ALA A 43 -4.29 0.49 14.15
CA ALA A 43 -5.29 1.13 15.00
C ALA A 43 -4.99 0.92 16.49
N ALA A 44 -4.67 -0.31 16.89
CA ALA A 44 -4.33 -0.65 18.27
C ALA A 44 -3.07 0.09 18.75
N LEU A 45 -2.02 0.16 17.93
CA LEU A 45 -0.80 0.91 18.26
C LEU A 45 -1.05 2.42 18.27
N ALA A 46 -1.82 2.94 17.32
CA ALA A 46 -2.18 4.35 17.27
C ALA A 46 -2.91 4.78 18.56
N VAL A 47 -3.93 4.04 18.96
CA VAL A 47 -4.67 4.28 20.21
C VAL A 47 -3.76 4.13 21.43
N LEU A 48 -3.02 3.02 21.55
CA LEU A 48 -2.12 2.78 22.68
C LEU A 48 -1.10 3.91 22.85
N PHE A 49 -0.49 4.36 21.75
CA PHE A 49 0.54 5.39 21.82
C PHE A 49 -0.06 6.78 22.01
N PHE A 50 -1.09 7.18 21.28
CA PHE A 50 -1.60 8.55 21.32
C PHE A 50 -2.63 8.81 22.42
N GLU A 51 -3.43 7.83 22.84
CA GLU A 51 -4.43 8.01 23.91
C GLU A 51 -3.92 7.61 25.30
N TYR A 52 -2.86 6.78 25.40
CA TYR A 52 -2.36 6.31 26.69
C TYR A 52 -0.92 6.75 26.95
N LEU A 53 0.03 6.35 26.09
CA LEU A 53 1.46 6.59 26.36
C LEU A 53 1.88 8.06 26.15
N PHE A 54 1.33 8.73 25.14
CA PHE A 54 1.65 10.10 24.75
C PHE A 54 0.54 11.09 25.11
N ALA A 55 -0.51 10.65 25.79
CA ALA A 55 -1.59 11.51 26.29
C ALA A 55 -1.12 12.79 27.02
N PRO A 56 -0.07 12.77 27.88
CA PRO A 56 0.39 14.00 28.52
C PRO A 56 1.24 14.91 27.62
N LEU A 57 1.62 14.44 26.43
CA LEU A 57 2.55 15.12 25.52
C LEU A 57 1.87 15.78 24.31
N ILE A 58 0.59 15.47 24.04
CA ILE A 58 -0.12 15.88 22.84
C ILE A 58 -1.54 16.35 23.22
N ASP A 59 -2.03 17.39 22.54
CA ASP A 59 -3.43 17.80 22.65
C ASP A 59 -4.36 16.68 22.16
N PRO A 60 -5.46 16.36 22.88
CA PRO A 60 -6.41 15.34 22.46
C PRO A 60 -6.93 15.50 21.03
N ALA A 61 -7.11 16.74 20.53
CA ALA A 61 -7.57 16.99 19.18
C ALA A 61 -6.53 16.61 18.12
N ASP A 62 -5.25 16.90 18.39
CA ASP A 62 -4.14 16.52 17.51
C ASP A 62 -3.91 15.00 17.53
N ALA A 63 -4.04 14.38 18.70
CA ALA A 63 -3.96 12.93 18.88
C ALA A 63 -4.97 12.19 17.98
N GLN A 64 -6.22 12.64 17.94
CA GLN A 64 -7.25 12.05 17.05
C GLN A 64 -6.87 12.16 15.57
N GLN A 65 -6.31 13.30 15.13
CA GLN A 65 -5.88 13.46 13.74
C GLN A 65 -4.70 12.55 13.39
N TYR A 66 -3.75 12.37 14.31
CA TYR A 66 -2.63 11.46 14.13
C TYR A 66 -3.07 9.99 14.13
N ILE A 67 -4.02 9.61 14.97
CA ILE A 67 -4.62 8.26 14.95
C ILE A 67 -5.31 7.99 13.61
N ALA A 68 -6.08 8.96 13.10
CA ALA A 68 -6.75 8.82 11.81
C ALA A 68 -5.75 8.65 10.65
N GLY A 69 -4.72 9.49 10.59
CA GLY A 69 -3.63 9.35 9.62
C GLY A 69 -2.88 8.02 9.76
N LEU A 70 -2.66 7.60 11.00
CA LEU A 70 -2.30 6.27 11.47
C LEU A 70 -2.96 5.15 10.66
N ILE A 71 -4.26 5.06 10.89
CA ILE A 71 -5.17 4.04 10.39
C ILE A 71 -5.22 4.07 8.86
N LEU A 72 -5.33 5.26 8.26
CA LEU A 72 -5.34 5.43 6.80
C LEU A 72 -4.07 4.86 6.16
N LEU A 73 -2.91 5.19 6.73
CA LEU A 73 -1.62 4.70 6.24
C LEU A 73 -1.47 3.18 6.44
N GLY A 74 -1.88 2.66 7.60
CA GLY A 74 -1.78 1.23 7.93
C GLY A 74 -2.71 0.35 7.10
N ALA A 75 -3.88 0.87 6.70
CA ALA A 75 -4.86 0.15 5.89
C ALA A 75 -4.54 0.14 4.38
N ALA A 76 -3.62 0.98 3.91
CA ALA A 76 -3.24 1.08 2.50
C ALA A 76 -2.03 0.18 2.17
N PRO A 77 -2.21 -1.03 1.58
CA PRO A 77 -1.09 -1.88 1.20
C PRO A 77 -0.29 -1.28 0.04
N CYS A 78 1.02 -1.50 0.04
CA CYS A 78 1.89 -1.04 -1.03
C CYS A 78 1.79 -1.91 -2.29
N THR A 79 1.94 -1.27 -3.45
CA THR A 79 1.63 -1.83 -4.76
C THR A 79 2.86 -1.75 -5.69
N ALA A 80 3.55 -0.61 -5.78
CA ALA A 80 4.70 -0.43 -6.67
C ALA A 80 6.04 -0.89 -6.10
N MET A 81 6.38 -0.40 -4.90
CA MET A 81 7.74 -0.56 -4.36
C MET A 81 8.10 -2.03 -4.15
N VAL A 82 7.08 -2.85 -3.91
CA VAL A 82 7.10 -4.31 -3.85
C VAL A 82 7.85 -4.95 -5.02
N PHE A 83 7.68 -4.46 -6.26
CA PHE A 83 8.37 -5.03 -7.41
C PHE A 83 9.88 -4.80 -7.35
N VAL A 84 10.31 -3.63 -6.87
CA VAL A 84 11.74 -3.31 -6.69
C VAL A 84 12.33 -4.17 -5.58
N TRP A 85 11.64 -4.28 -4.45
CA TRP A 85 12.07 -5.12 -3.33
C TRP A 85 12.13 -6.62 -3.70
N SER A 86 11.15 -7.09 -4.47
CA SER A 86 11.13 -8.45 -5.00
C SER A 86 12.32 -8.69 -5.92
N GLN A 87 12.63 -7.76 -6.83
CA GLN A 87 13.83 -7.85 -7.67
C GLN A 87 15.14 -7.89 -6.85
N MET A 88 15.26 -7.04 -5.83
CA MET A 88 16.44 -7.02 -4.95
C MET A 88 16.61 -8.31 -4.14
N THR A 89 15.51 -8.97 -3.80
CA THR A 89 15.51 -10.24 -3.06
C THR A 89 15.47 -11.48 -3.95
N ARG A 90 15.58 -11.33 -5.27
CA ARG A 90 15.45 -12.42 -6.27
C ARG A 90 14.12 -13.19 -6.11
N GLY A 91 13.06 -12.45 -5.80
CA GLY A 91 11.70 -12.96 -5.74
C GLY A 91 11.17 -13.39 -7.10
N ASP A 92 10.10 -14.19 -7.09
CA ASP A 92 9.41 -14.62 -8.30
C ASP A 92 8.55 -13.44 -8.84
N PRO A 93 8.90 -12.86 -10.01
CA PRO A 93 8.23 -11.67 -10.51
C PRO A 93 6.79 -11.93 -10.93
N ASN A 94 6.49 -13.10 -11.50
CA ASN A 94 5.14 -13.48 -11.91
C ASN A 94 4.24 -13.64 -10.68
N TYR A 95 4.78 -14.28 -9.65
CA TYR A 95 4.05 -14.45 -8.40
C TYR A 95 3.86 -13.12 -7.64
N THR A 96 4.87 -12.24 -7.66
CA THR A 96 4.76 -10.88 -7.11
C THR A 96 3.65 -10.10 -7.81
N LEU A 97 3.56 -10.22 -9.14
CA LEU A 97 2.51 -9.58 -9.93
C LEU A 97 1.12 -10.08 -9.55
N VAL A 98 0.94 -11.39 -9.33
CA VAL A 98 -0.31 -11.97 -8.82
C VAL A 98 -0.66 -11.40 -7.45
N GLN A 99 0.30 -11.34 -6.52
CA GLN A 99 0.07 -10.81 -5.17
C GLN A 99 -0.33 -9.33 -5.18
N VAL A 100 0.33 -8.51 -5.99
CA VAL A 100 -0.01 -7.08 -6.12
C VAL A 100 -1.38 -6.94 -6.75
N SER A 101 -1.66 -7.64 -7.86
CA SER A 101 -2.96 -7.58 -8.54
C SER A 101 -4.12 -7.96 -7.62
N VAL A 102 -3.96 -9.01 -6.80
CA VAL A 102 -4.97 -9.42 -5.82
C VAL A 102 -5.14 -8.37 -4.73
N ASN A 103 -4.05 -7.80 -4.21
CA ASN A 103 -4.14 -6.73 -3.20
C ASN A 103 -4.84 -5.48 -3.74
N ASP A 104 -4.55 -5.07 -4.98
CA ASP A 104 -5.16 -3.89 -5.60
C ASP A 104 -6.67 -4.09 -5.78
N ILE A 105 -7.09 -5.29 -6.20
CA ILE A 105 -8.51 -5.63 -6.31
C ILE A 105 -9.18 -5.60 -4.94
N ILE A 106 -8.58 -6.21 -3.91
CA ILE A 106 -9.13 -6.17 -2.56
C ILE A 106 -9.21 -4.72 -2.06
N MET A 107 -8.22 -3.88 -2.37
CA MET A 107 -8.19 -2.48 -1.95
C MET A 107 -9.40 -1.68 -2.41
N VAL A 108 -9.84 -1.87 -3.66
CA VAL A 108 -11.04 -1.19 -4.20
C VAL A 108 -12.28 -1.40 -3.33
N PHE A 109 -12.42 -2.59 -2.73
CA PHE A 109 -13.63 -2.96 -1.97
C PHE A 109 -13.43 -2.90 -0.46
N ALA A 110 -12.24 -3.23 0.04
CA ALA A 110 -11.98 -3.42 1.46
C ALA A 110 -11.39 -2.18 2.15
N PHE A 111 -10.69 -1.31 1.42
CA PHE A 111 -10.00 -0.16 2.03
C PHE A 111 -10.97 0.79 2.74
N ALA A 112 -11.98 1.31 2.03
CA ALA A 112 -12.94 2.24 2.62
C ALA A 112 -13.75 1.62 3.78
N PRO A 113 -14.30 0.39 3.66
CA PRO A 113 -15.00 -0.24 4.78
C PRO A 113 -14.13 -0.51 6.00
N ILE A 114 -12.90 -0.99 5.83
CA ILE A 114 -11.99 -1.27 6.96
C ILE A 114 -11.58 0.03 7.65
N VAL A 115 -11.24 1.07 6.88
CA VAL A 115 -10.93 2.39 7.44
C VAL A 115 -12.14 2.96 8.19
N ALA A 116 -13.33 2.91 7.59
CA ALA A 116 -14.55 3.40 8.23
C ALA A 116 -14.86 2.66 9.54
N LEU A 117 -14.67 1.33 9.55
CA LEU A 117 -14.83 0.52 10.76
C LEU A 117 -13.82 0.94 11.83
N LEU A 118 -12.54 1.03 11.49
CA LEU A 118 -11.47 1.35 12.44
C LEU A 118 -11.60 2.77 13.00
N LEU A 119 -11.91 3.76 12.15
CA LEU A 119 -12.16 5.14 12.57
C LEU A 119 -13.42 5.25 13.44
N GLY A 120 -14.48 4.54 13.08
CA GLY A 120 -15.73 4.51 13.86
C GLY A 120 -15.57 3.86 15.24
N VAL A 121 -14.71 2.85 15.37
CA VAL A 121 -14.37 2.24 16.68
C VAL A 121 -13.53 3.18 17.55
N THR A 122 -12.83 4.15 16.96
CA THR A 122 -12.07 5.19 17.67
C THR A 122 -12.87 6.47 17.93
N ASP A 123 -14.20 6.46 17.74
CA ASP A 123 -15.07 7.65 17.84
C ASP A 123 -14.66 8.85 16.95
N ILE A 124 -13.87 8.58 15.89
CA ILE A 124 -13.43 9.57 14.92
C ILE A 124 -14.49 9.68 13.82
N VAL A 125 -14.92 10.91 13.52
CA VAL A 125 -15.90 11.18 12.46
C VAL A 125 -15.33 10.69 11.12
N VAL A 126 -16.01 9.72 10.51
CA VAL A 126 -15.61 9.15 9.23
C VAL A 126 -16.01 10.11 8.09
N PRO A 127 -15.06 10.68 7.34
CA PRO A 127 -15.40 11.61 6.27
C PRO A 127 -15.75 10.83 5.00
N TRP A 128 -16.97 10.30 4.94
CA TRP A 128 -17.43 9.43 3.85
C TRP A 128 -17.32 10.06 2.46
N GLU A 129 -17.64 11.34 2.34
CA GLU A 129 -17.56 12.06 1.07
C GLU A 129 -16.12 12.10 0.55
N THR A 130 -15.15 12.44 1.40
CA THR A 130 -13.74 12.50 0.99
C THR A 130 -13.17 11.11 0.77
N LEU A 131 -13.48 10.14 1.63
CA LEU A 131 -13.01 8.76 1.47
C LEU A 131 -13.50 8.13 0.16
N LEU A 132 -14.79 8.25 -0.16
CA LEU A 132 -15.35 7.71 -1.39
C LEU A 132 -14.81 8.45 -2.62
N LEU A 133 -14.67 9.77 -2.54
CA LEU A 133 -14.10 10.58 -3.62
C LEU A 133 -12.63 10.21 -3.86
N SER A 134 -11.81 10.10 -2.82
CA SER A 134 -10.40 9.69 -2.93
C SER A 134 -10.26 8.27 -3.49
N VAL A 135 -11.08 7.32 -3.05
CA VAL A 135 -11.09 5.96 -3.61
C VAL A 135 -11.47 5.98 -5.09
N ALA A 136 -12.53 6.70 -5.45
CA ALA A 136 -12.96 6.80 -6.84
C ALA A 136 -11.87 7.45 -7.73
N LEU A 137 -11.34 8.60 -7.31
CA LEU A 137 -10.42 9.42 -8.08
C LEU A 137 -9.00 8.83 -8.16
N TYR A 138 -8.50 8.25 -7.07
CA TYR A 138 -7.10 7.80 -6.98
C TYR A 138 -6.90 6.30 -7.12
N ILE A 139 -7.97 5.49 -6.96
CA ILE A 139 -7.91 4.04 -7.13
C ILE A 139 -8.72 3.60 -8.34
N VAL A 140 -10.04 3.85 -8.35
CA VAL A 140 -10.96 3.28 -9.34
C VAL A 140 -10.66 3.80 -10.74
N ILE A 141 -10.62 5.12 -10.95
CA ILE A 141 -10.41 5.69 -12.29
C ILE A 141 -9.03 5.30 -12.85
N PRO A 142 -7.91 5.44 -12.10
CA PRO A 142 -6.60 5.01 -12.58
C PRO A 142 -6.54 3.51 -12.87
N LEU A 143 -7.24 2.67 -12.09
CA LEU A 143 -7.28 1.22 -12.30
C LEU A 143 -8.02 0.87 -13.57
N VAL A 144 -9.20 1.47 -13.80
CA VAL A 144 -9.98 1.28 -15.02
C VAL A 144 -9.18 1.74 -16.24
N ALA A 145 -8.56 2.92 -16.16
CA ALA A 145 -7.73 3.44 -17.24
C ALA A 145 -6.52 2.52 -17.53
N GLY A 146 -5.85 2.01 -16.49
CA GLY A 146 -4.74 1.07 -16.60
C GLY A 146 -5.18 -0.26 -17.24
N ALA A 147 -6.32 -0.81 -16.79
CA ALA A 147 -6.90 -2.04 -17.34
C ALA A 147 -7.27 -1.91 -18.82
N LEU A 148 -7.87 -0.77 -19.22
CA LEU A 148 -8.21 -0.48 -20.61
C LEU A 148 -6.97 -0.38 -21.50
N VAL A 149 -5.93 0.33 -21.05
CA VAL A 149 -4.66 0.43 -21.80
C VAL A 149 -3.97 -0.92 -21.92
N ARG A 150 -3.96 -1.71 -20.84
CA ARG A 150 -3.41 -3.07 -20.87
C ARG A 150 -4.15 -3.95 -21.87
N ALA A 151 -5.49 -3.95 -21.84
CA ALA A 151 -6.33 -4.71 -22.76
C ALA A 151 -6.09 -4.30 -24.23
N TRP A 152 -5.94 -3.00 -24.48
CA TRP A 152 -5.61 -2.47 -25.80
C TRP A 152 -4.22 -2.93 -26.28
N LEU A 153 -3.20 -2.90 -25.43
CA LEU A 153 -1.84 -3.35 -25.75
C LEU A 153 -1.79 -4.86 -26.06
N ILE A 154 -2.47 -5.68 -25.26
CA ILE A 154 -2.53 -7.14 -25.46
C ILE A 154 -3.31 -7.47 -26.74
N GLY A 155 -4.43 -6.79 -26.98
CA GLY A 155 -5.24 -6.97 -28.19
C GLY A 155 -4.46 -6.61 -29.46
N ARG A 156 -3.67 -5.54 -29.43
CA ARG A 156 -2.82 -5.11 -30.55
C ARG A 156 -1.69 -6.10 -30.87
N ALA A 157 -1.22 -6.85 -29.87
CA ALA A 157 -0.17 -7.85 -30.03
C ALA A 157 -0.67 -9.24 -30.47
N ASN A 158 -1.96 -9.40 -30.81
CA ASN A 158 -2.57 -10.66 -31.24
C ASN A 158 -2.25 -11.85 -30.29
N GLY A 159 -2.13 -11.60 -28.98
CA GLY A 159 -1.85 -12.61 -27.96
C GLY A 159 -0.41 -13.15 -27.92
N ARG A 160 0.37 -13.05 -29.00
CA ARG A 160 1.80 -13.46 -29.04
C ARG A 160 2.69 -12.25 -28.72
N GLY A 161 3.02 -12.09 -27.45
CA GLY A 161 3.90 -11.01 -26.97
C GLY A 161 3.18 -9.83 -26.32
N GLY A 162 1.90 -9.99 -25.94
CA GLY A 162 1.14 -8.96 -25.22
C GLY A 162 1.83 -8.49 -23.94
N GLU A 163 2.36 -9.41 -23.14
CA GLU A 163 3.14 -9.08 -21.94
C GLU A 163 4.41 -8.28 -22.24
N ALA A 164 5.10 -8.60 -23.35
CA ALA A 164 6.28 -7.85 -23.77
C ALA A 164 5.90 -6.43 -24.21
N ALA A 165 4.74 -6.25 -24.85
CA ALA A 165 4.22 -4.93 -25.22
C ALA A 165 3.85 -4.09 -23.99
N VAL A 166 3.19 -4.69 -22.99
CA VAL A 166 2.89 -4.05 -21.70
C VAL A 166 4.17 -3.66 -20.99
N THR A 167 5.12 -4.59 -20.86
CA THR A 167 6.43 -4.35 -20.23
C THR A 167 7.18 -3.22 -20.91
N ALA A 168 7.23 -3.20 -22.25
CA ALA A 168 7.90 -2.15 -23.01
C ALA A 168 7.21 -0.78 -22.86
N PHE A 169 5.88 -0.75 -22.78
CA PHE A 169 5.12 0.47 -22.56
C PHE A 169 5.33 1.02 -21.15
N THR A 170 5.19 0.18 -20.12
CA THR A 170 5.43 0.55 -18.72
C THR A 170 6.88 1.01 -18.51
N ALA A 171 7.86 0.36 -19.17
CA ALA A 171 9.26 0.77 -19.10
C ALA A 171 9.50 2.19 -19.64
N LYS A 172 8.77 2.62 -20.68
CA LYS A 172 8.83 3.99 -21.20
C LYS A 172 8.20 5.01 -20.26
N LEU A 173 7.19 4.62 -19.48
CA LEU A 173 6.53 5.49 -18.50
C LEU A 173 7.28 5.56 -17.17
N LYS A 174 8.15 4.59 -16.87
CA LYS A 174 8.90 4.51 -15.60
C LYS A 174 9.68 5.80 -15.27
N PRO A 175 10.41 6.46 -16.20
CA PRO A 175 11.09 7.72 -15.89
C PRO A 175 10.11 8.82 -15.46
N ALA A 176 8.96 8.95 -16.13
CA ALA A 176 7.93 9.92 -15.75
C ALA A 176 7.34 9.62 -14.37
N SER A 177 7.13 8.34 -14.04
CA SER A 177 6.70 7.93 -12.69
C SER A 177 7.71 8.33 -11.62
N VAL A 178 9.01 8.15 -11.88
CA VAL A 178 10.08 8.51 -10.94
C VAL A 178 10.15 10.03 -10.77
N VAL A 179 10.07 10.79 -11.85
CA VAL A 179 10.01 12.27 -11.80
C VAL A 179 8.77 12.72 -11.01
N GLY A 180 7.61 12.11 -11.25
CA GLY A 180 6.37 12.41 -10.51
C GLY A 180 6.46 12.11 -9.02
N LEU A 181 7.08 10.97 -8.65
CA LEU A 181 7.36 10.62 -7.25
C LEU A 181 8.29 11.64 -6.59
N ILE A 182 9.44 11.92 -7.21
CA ILE A 182 10.43 12.88 -6.68
C ILE A 182 9.80 14.28 -6.55
N ALA A 183 9.05 14.72 -7.56
CA ALA A 183 8.34 16.00 -7.51
C ALA A 183 7.31 16.02 -6.37
N THR A 184 6.56 14.94 -6.16
CA THR A 184 5.60 14.83 -5.04
C THR A 184 6.33 14.93 -3.70
N VAL A 185 7.45 14.21 -3.53
CA VAL A 185 8.27 14.29 -2.31
C VAL A 185 8.76 15.72 -2.09
N ILE A 186 9.33 16.37 -3.10
CA ILE A 186 9.81 17.76 -3.00
C ILE A 186 8.66 18.70 -2.58
N LEU A 187 7.49 18.58 -3.20
CA LEU A 187 6.33 19.41 -2.88
C LEU A 187 5.83 19.16 -1.46
N LEU A 188 5.73 17.91 -1.02
CA LEU A 188 5.32 17.57 0.34
C LEU A 188 6.28 18.14 1.38
N PHE A 189 7.59 17.99 1.19
CA PHE A 189 8.60 18.58 2.08
C PHE A 189 8.63 20.10 2.02
N ALA A 190 8.40 20.70 0.85
CA ALA A 190 8.33 22.15 0.72
C ALA A 190 7.12 22.74 1.44
N PHE A 191 5.93 22.11 1.32
CA PHE A 191 4.71 22.57 1.98
C PHE A 191 4.70 22.27 3.48
N GLN A 192 5.24 21.13 3.90
CA GLN A 192 5.28 20.73 5.32
C GLN A 192 6.57 21.15 6.04
N GLY A 193 7.50 21.82 5.36
CA GLY A 193 8.81 22.16 5.91
C GLY A 193 8.75 22.96 7.22
N ASN A 194 7.84 23.93 7.31
CA ASN A 194 7.68 24.72 8.54
C ASN A 194 7.15 23.86 9.71
N VAL A 195 6.17 23.00 9.45
CA VAL A 195 5.63 22.06 10.44
C VAL A 195 6.73 21.11 10.94
N ILE A 196 7.57 20.62 10.03
CA ILE A 196 8.69 19.73 10.36
C ILE A 196 9.70 20.40 11.29
N LEU A 197 10.03 21.67 11.04
CA LEU A 197 11.01 22.41 11.85
C LEU A 197 10.45 22.85 13.20
N THR A 198 9.16 23.18 13.26
CA THR A 198 8.51 23.69 14.48
C THR A 198 8.05 22.58 15.43
N ASN A 199 7.71 21.40 14.90
CA ASN A 199 7.18 20.28 15.68
C ASN A 199 8.00 18.98 15.54
N PRO A 200 9.32 19.00 15.81
CA PRO A 200 10.17 17.81 15.64
C PRO A 200 9.79 16.68 16.60
N LEU A 201 9.30 17.01 17.80
CA LEU A 201 8.88 16.03 18.80
C LEU A 201 7.68 15.22 18.31
N VAL A 202 6.68 15.88 17.71
CA VAL A 202 5.49 15.21 17.16
C VAL A 202 5.88 14.20 16.07
N ILE A 203 6.84 14.54 15.20
CA ILE A 203 7.32 13.62 14.15
C ILE A 203 7.90 12.36 14.77
N ILE A 204 8.70 12.49 15.84
CA ILE A 204 9.27 11.35 16.54
C ILE A 204 8.16 10.51 17.18
N LEU A 205 7.16 11.14 17.80
CA LEU A 205 6.03 10.44 18.39
C LEU A 205 5.21 9.66 17.35
N ILE A 206 5.02 10.19 16.14
CA ILE A 206 4.37 9.47 15.02
C ILE A 206 5.29 8.35 14.49
N ALA A 207 6.60 8.59 14.41
CA ALA A 207 7.54 7.61 13.87
C ALA A 207 7.67 6.36 14.75
N ILE A 208 7.58 6.47 16.07
CA ILE A 208 7.70 5.33 17.00
C ILE A 208 6.69 4.21 16.70
N PRO A 209 5.36 4.42 16.74
CA PRO A 209 4.39 3.37 16.45
C PRO A 209 4.49 2.87 15.00
N LEU A 210 4.80 3.75 14.04
CA LEU A 210 5.02 3.34 12.64
C LEU A 210 6.19 2.36 12.50
N LEU A 211 7.31 2.63 13.17
CA LEU A 211 8.48 1.75 13.12
C LEU A 211 8.18 0.43 13.83
N ILE A 212 7.60 0.47 15.03
CA ILE A 212 7.21 -0.73 15.78
C ILE A 212 6.30 -1.61 14.93
N GLN A 213 5.29 -1.03 14.29
CA GLN A 213 4.43 -1.77 13.38
C GLN A 213 5.17 -2.31 12.18
N SER A 214 5.93 -1.49 11.48
CA SER A 214 6.57 -1.89 10.23
C SER A 214 7.50 -3.09 10.46
N TYR A 215 8.33 -3.02 11.50
CA TYR A 215 9.17 -4.15 11.89
C TYR A 215 8.35 -5.32 12.44
N GLY A 216 7.32 -5.07 13.24
CA GLY A 216 6.44 -6.11 13.77
C GLY A 216 5.77 -6.93 12.67
N ILE A 217 5.20 -6.26 11.66
CA ILE A 217 4.58 -6.88 10.50
C ILE A 217 5.62 -7.60 9.64
N PHE A 218 6.80 -7.01 9.44
CA PHE A 218 7.90 -7.68 8.74
C PHE A 218 8.25 -9.02 9.38
N PHE A 219 8.52 -9.01 10.70
CA PHE A 219 8.88 -10.22 11.43
C PHE A 219 7.74 -11.22 11.46
N LEU A 220 6.50 -10.77 11.69
CA LEU A 220 5.33 -11.63 11.67
C LEU A 220 5.17 -12.33 10.32
N ALA A 221 5.19 -11.58 9.22
CA ALA A 221 5.05 -12.13 7.88
C ALA A 221 6.22 -13.07 7.53
N TYR A 222 7.45 -12.69 7.87
CA TYR A 222 8.62 -13.51 7.63
C TYR A 222 8.59 -14.83 8.43
N PHE A 223 8.33 -14.77 9.74
CA PHE A 223 8.27 -15.96 10.58
C PHE A 223 7.08 -16.85 10.26
N ALA A 224 5.91 -16.29 9.93
CA ALA A 224 4.76 -17.05 9.46
C ALA A 224 5.06 -17.75 8.12
N ALA A 225 5.71 -17.06 7.18
CA ALA A 225 6.14 -17.67 5.92
C ALA A 225 7.15 -18.81 6.16
N ARG A 226 8.11 -18.60 7.08
CA ARG A 226 9.10 -19.61 7.47
C ARG A 226 8.45 -20.83 8.15
N ALA A 227 7.50 -20.61 9.06
CA ALA A 227 6.77 -21.68 9.75
C ALA A 227 5.94 -22.51 8.76
N TRP A 228 5.34 -21.87 7.75
CA TRP A 228 4.60 -22.54 6.68
C TRP A 228 5.47 -23.14 5.57
N LYS A 229 6.81 -23.04 5.72
CA LYS A 229 7.83 -23.52 4.77
C LYS A 229 7.62 -22.96 3.35
N VAL A 230 7.24 -21.69 3.27
CA VAL A 230 7.09 -20.99 2.00
C VAL A 230 8.49 -20.77 1.41
N PRO A 231 8.71 -21.07 0.11
CA PRO A 231 9.99 -20.83 -0.56
C PRO A 231 10.45 -19.38 -0.43
N PHE A 232 11.77 -19.15 -0.30
CA PHE A 232 12.32 -17.80 -0.04
C PHE A 232 11.93 -16.77 -1.12
N ASN A 233 11.94 -17.17 -2.39
CA ASN A 233 11.53 -16.33 -3.53
C ASN A 233 10.05 -15.88 -3.48
N VAL A 234 9.25 -16.47 -2.60
CA VAL A 234 7.86 -16.09 -2.31
C VAL A 234 7.73 -15.43 -0.94
N ALA A 235 8.45 -15.95 0.06
CA ALA A 235 8.42 -15.46 1.43
C ALA A 235 9.00 -14.04 1.56
N ALA A 236 10.09 -13.73 0.84
CA ALA A 236 10.72 -12.41 0.90
C ALA A 236 9.80 -11.31 0.34
N PRO A 237 9.23 -11.43 -0.89
CA PRO A 237 8.24 -10.48 -1.36
C PRO A 237 7.02 -10.38 -0.42
N CYS A 238 6.51 -11.50 0.10
CA CYS A 238 5.38 -11.51 1.04
C CYS A 238 5.63 -10.65 2.28
N ALA A 239 6.82 -10.75 2.89
CA ALA A 239 7.17 -9.96 4.08
C ALA A 239 7.33 -8.46 3.76
N LEU A 240 7.90 -8.15 2.58
CA LEU A 240 8.11 -6.78 2.12
C LEU A 240 6.79 -6.09 1.74
N ILE A 241 5.85 -6.83 1.14
CA ILE A 241 4.48 -6.38 0.87
C ILE A 241 3.77 -6.01 2.17
N GLY A 242 3.81 -6.91 3.16
CA GLY A 242 3.18 -6.69 4.47
C GLY A 242 3.64 -5.41 5.14
N THR A 243 4.93 -5.14 5.06
CA THR A 243 5.57 -4.02 5.76
C THR A 243 5.35 -2.67 5.07
N SER A 244 5.15 -2.67 3.76
CA SER A 244 5.13 -1.44 2.97
C SER A 244 3.75 -0.79 2.95
N ASN A 245 3.70 0.54 2.95
CA ASN A 245 2.46 1.33 2.90
C ASN A 245 2.36 2.11 1.60
N PHE A 246 1.14 2.36 1.13
CA PHE A 246 0.88 3.22 -0.01
C PHE A 246 0.61 4.66 0.46
N PHE A 247 1.69 5.37 0.79
CA PHE A 247 1.60 6.69 1.42
C PHE A 247 0.97 7.73 0.50
N GLU A 248 1.12 7.58 -0.82
CA GLU A 248 0.58 8.53 -1.79
C GLU A 248 -0.94 8.50 -1.83
N LEU A 249 -1.56 7.36 -1.50
CA LEU A 249 -3.00 7.26 -1.29
C LEU A 249 -3.40 7.83 0.07
N ALA A 250 -2.61 7.58 1.12
CA ALA A 250 -2.92 8.06 2.47
C ALA A 250 -2.85 9.61 2.58
N VAL A 251 -2.03 10.25 1.75
CA VAL A 251 -1.88 11.70 1.70
C VAL A 251 -2.92 12.38 0.79
N ALA A 252 -3.56 11.63 -0.12
CA ALA A 252 -4.40 12.15 -1.20
C ALA A 252 -5.90 12.18 -0.88
#